data_AF-A0A3D0PDW5-F1
#
_entry.id   AF-A0A3D0PDW5-F1
#
_cell.length_a   1.000
_cell.length_b   1.000
_cell.length_c   1.000
_cell.angle_alpha   90.00
_cell.angle_beta   90.00
_cell.angle_gamma   90.00
#
_symmetry.space_group_name_H-M   'P 1'
#
loop_
_entity.id
_entity.type
_entity.pdbx_description
1 polymer ?
#
loop_
_entity_poly.entity_id
_entity_poly.type
_entity_poly.pdbx_seq_one_letter_code
_entity_poly.pdbx_strand_id
1 'polypeptide(L)'
;MPSPKRPSFSGARVVVALGIGFVVGLCLVFFFQVIISHTPADLHDMRIRGFYGMLIISSSLAAIVIETTRQLQAGSSDPSYHHHWWGR
;
A
#
# COMPACT_ATOMS: atom_id res chain seq x y z
N MET A 1 37.79 -1.69 7.63
CA MET A 1 36.56 -0.86 7.75
C MET A 1 35.37 -1.81 7.68
N PRO A 2 34.46 -1.84 8.67
CA PRO A 2 33.29 -2.70 8.58
C PRO A 2 32.42 -2.24 7.41
N SER A 3 32.13 -3.13 6.47
CA SER A 3 31.18 -2.86 5.39
C SER A 3 29.82 -2.47 6.00
N PRO A 4 29.14 -1.42 5.51
CA PRO A 4 27.81 -1.10 5.99
C PRO A 4 26.92 -2.34 5.81
N LYS A 5 26.38 -2.87 6.92
CA LYS A 5 25.42 -3.98 6.89
C LYS A 5 24.21 -3.50 6.11
N ARG A 6 23.99 -4.07 4.93
CA ARG A 6 22.79 -3.79 4.14
C ARG A 6 21.56 -4.26 4.92
N PRO A 7 20.46 -3.48 4.92
CA PRO A 7 19.24 -3.91 5.58
C PRO A 7 18.74 -5.20 4.93
N SER A 8 18.47 -6.22 5.74
CA SER A 8 17.89 -7.48 5.29
C SER A 8 16.38 -7.32 5.06
N PHE A 9 15.82 -8.18 4.21
CA PHE A 9 14.37 -8.29 4.05
C PHE A 9 13.69 -8.60 5.39
N SER A 10 12.56 -7.94 5.65
CA SER A 10 11.78 -8.05 6.88
C SER A 10 10.31 -8.26 6.55
N GLY A 11 9.85 -9.51 6.71
CA GLY A 11 8.45 -9.88 6.52
C GLY A 11 7.51 -9.16 7.51
N ALA A 12 7.96 -8.89 8.73
CA ALA A 12 7.19 -8.14 9.72
C ALA A 12 6.83 -6.72 9.21
N ARG A 13 7.77 -6.04 8.54
CA ARG A 13 7.49 -4.73 7.93
C ARG A 13 6.49 -4.82 6.77
N VAL A 14 6.50 -5.92 6.01
CA VAL A 14 5.50 -6.17 4.95
C VAL A 14 4.11 -6.38 5.56
N VAL A 15 4.00 -7.08 6.70
CA VAL A 15 2.73 -7.22 7.43
C VAL A 15 2.23 -5.89 7.98
N VAL A 16 3.14 -5.04 8.50
CA VAL A 16 2.78 -3.67 8.91
C VAL A 16 2.29 -2.86 7.71
N ALA A 17 2.96 -2.95 6.56
CA ALA A 17 2.55 -2.28 5.33
C ALA A 17 1.17 -2.77 4.86
N LEU A 18 0.90 -4.08 4.89
CA LEU A 18 -0.44 -4.65 4.65
C LEU A 18 -1.47 -4.00 5.58
N GLY A 19 -1.19 -3.91 6.88
CA GLY A 19 -2.07 -3.26 7.85
C GLY A 19 -2.33 -1.78 7.54
N ILE A 20 -1.31 -1.04 7.12
CA ILE A 20 -1.45 0.36 6.69
C ILE A 20 -2.33 0.44 5.43
N GLY A 21 -2.08 -0.39 4.43
CA GLY A 21 -2.89 -0.46 3.21
C GLY A 21 -4.35 -0.78 3.49
N PHE A 22 -4.61 -1.69 4.44
CA PHE A 22 -5.96 -2.03 4.89
C PHE A 22 -6.68 -0.84 5.53
N VAL A 23 -6.01 -0.10 6.43
CA VAL A 23 -6.56 1.11 7.06
C VAL A 23 -6.88 2.17 6.00
N VAL A 24 -5.98 2.40 5.04
CA VAL A 24 -6.23 3.30 3.91
C VAL A 24 -7.44 2.85 3.10
N GLY A 25 -7.55 1.55 2.82
CA GLY A 25 -8.72 0.96 2.15
C GLY A 25 -10.03 1.23 2.88
N LEU A 26 -10.05 1.08 4.21
CA LEU A 26 -11.23 1.40 5.02
C LEU A 26 -11.60 2.89 4.96
N CYS A 27 -10.61 3.79 5.01
CA CYS A 27 -10.85 5.23 4.84
C CYS A 27 -11.47 5.55 3.48
N LEU A 28 -10.98 4.91 2.40
CA LEU A 28 -11.55 5.07 1.07
C LEU A 28 -12.98 4.54 1.01
N VAL A 29 -13.25 3.36 1.56
CA VAL A 29 -14.61 2.81 1.63
C VAL A 29 -15.56 3.73 2.38
N PHE A 30 -15.15 4.27 3.52
CA PHE A 30 -15.94 5.24 4.27
C PHE A 30 -16.26 6.48 3.43
N PHE A 31 -15.25 7.03 2.74
CA PHE A 31 -15.44 8.18 1.86
C PHE A 31 -16.42 7.89 0.72
N PHE A 32 -16.28 6.75 0.03
CA PHE A 32 -17.20 6.35 -1.04
C PHE A 32 -18.60 6.06 -0.53
N GLN A 33 -18.75 5.51 0.68
CA GLN A 33 -20.05 5.28 1.30
C GLN A 33 -20.79 6.60 1.55
N VAL A 34 -20.08 7.65 1.97
CA VAL A 34 -20.67 8.99 2.12
C VAL A 34 -21.17 9.51 0.77
N ILE A 35 -20.39 9.35 -0.31
CA ILE A 35 -20.81 9.79 -1.65
C ILE A 35 -22.02 9.02 -2.14
N ILE A 36 -21.98 7.69 -2.07
CA ILE A 36 -23.04 6.81 -2.59
C ILE A 36 -24.34 7.04 -1.83
N SER A 37 -24.29 7.22 -0.50
CA SER A 37 -25.49 7.49 0.31
C SER A 37 -26.18 8.82 -0.02
N HIS A 38 -25.46 9.78 -0.61
CA HIS A 38 -26.02 11.07 -1.03
C HIS A 38 -26.30 11.14 -2.54
N THR A 39 -26.06 10.06 -3.28
CA THR A 39 -26.29 10.00 -4.72
C THR A 39 -27.55 9.18 -4.99
N PRO A 40 -28.58 9.73 -5.67
CA PRO A 40 -29.81 9.00 -6.00
C PRO A 40 -29.57 8.04 -7.17
N ALA A 41 -28.81 6.97 -6.92
CA ALA A 41 -28.52 5.92 -7.88
C ALA A 41 -28.96 4.57 -7.30
N ASP A 42 -29.86 3.88 -8.00
CA ASP A 42 -30.24 2.50 -7.65
C ASP A 42 -29.08 1.56 -8.00
N LEU A 43 -28.25 1.28 -7.00
CA LEU A 43 -27.14 0.36 -7.09
C LEU A 43 -27.48 -0.92 -6.31
N HIS A 44 -27.26 -2.07 -6.95
CA HIS A 44 -27.48 -3.36 -6.31
C HIS A 44 -26.47 -3.60 -5.17
N ASP A 45 -26.94 -4.01 -4.00
CA ASP A 45 -26.13 -4.15 -2.78
C ASP A 45 -24.89 -5.03 -2.95
N MET A 46 -25.01 -6.15 -3.69
CA MET A 46 -23.88 -7.05 -3.92
C MET A 46 -22.74 -6.36 -4.70
N ARG A 47 -23.09 -5.46 -5.63
CA ARG A 47 -22.11 -4.74 -6.46
C ARG A 47 -21.38 -3.68 -5.63
N ILE A 48 -22.08 -2.99 -4.72
CA ILE A 48 -21.46 -2.05 -3.78
C ILE A 48 -20.51 -2.78 -2.83
N ARG A 49 -20.94 -3.91 -2.26
CA ARG A 49 -20.09 -4.73 -1.37
C ARG A 49 -18.85 -5.26 -2.10
N GLY A 50 -19.01 -5.73 -3.33
CA GLY A 50 -17.91 -6.16 -4.19
C GLY A 50 -16.91 -5.03 -4.45
N PHE A 51 -17.41 -3.82 -4.75
CA PHE A 51 -16.57 -2.64 -4.94
C PHE A 51 -15.78 -2.28 -3.67
N TYR A 52 -16.40 -2.27 -2.49
CA TYR A 52 -15.70 -2.02 -1.23
C TYR A 52 -14.64 -3.08 -0.91
N GLY A 53 -14.96 -4.36 -1.12
CA GLY A 53 -14.00 -5.45 -0.98
C GLY A 53 -12.79 -5.28 -1.91
N MET A 54 -13.05 -4.93 -3.17
CA MET A 54 -12.01 -4.66 -4.16
C MET A 54 -11.09 -3.51 -3.71
N LEU A 55 -11.63 -2.40 -3.20
CA LEU A 55 -10.83 -1.27 -2.71
C LEU A 55 -9.91 -1.67 -1.56
N ILE A 56 -10.42 -2.40 -0.58
CA ILE A 56 -9.65 -2.85 0.58
C ILE A 56 -8.52 -3.80 0.15
N ILE A 57 -8.83 -4.79 -0.70
CA ILE A 57 -7.82 -5.75 -1.18
C ILE A 57 -6.75 -5.04 -2.01
N SER A 58 -7.16 -4.15 -2.90
CA SER A 58 -6.23 -3.45 -3.82
C SER A 58 -5.28 -2.52 -3.06
N SER A 59 -5.79 -1.76 -2.09
CA SER A 59 -4.97 -0.87 -1.25
C SER A 59 -3.99 -1.65 -0.37
N SER A 60 -4.44 -2.78 0.20
CA SER A 60 -3.59 -3.68 0.99
C SER A 60 -2.47 -4.31 0.15
N LEU A 61 -2.81 -4.78 -1.06
CA LEU A 61 -1.84 -5.36 -1.99
C LEU A 61 -0.83 -4.32 -2.49
N ALA A 62 -1.30 -3.11 -2.80
CA ALA A 62 -0.44 -1.99 -3.19
C ALA A 62 0.59 -1.67 -2.10
N ALA A 63 0.18 -1.64 -0.83
CA ALA A 63 1.09 -1.38 0.28
C ALA A 63 2.15 -2.49 0.45
N ILE A 64 1.77 -3.77 0.26
CA ILE A 64 2.73 -4.88 0.22
C ILE A 64 3.76 -4.68 -0.88
N VAL A 65 3.32 -4.38 -2.10
CA VAL A 65 4.20 -4.20 -3.26
C VAL A 65 5.17 -3.04 -3.01
N ILE A 66 4.66 -1.90 -2.54
CA ILE A 66 5.48 -0.73 -2.23
C ILE A 66 6.56 -1.06 -1.19
N GLU A 67 6.20 -1.70 -0.07
CA GLU A 67 7.17 -2.03 0.98
C GLU A 67 8.17 -3.10 0.52
N THR A 68 7.72 -4.09 -0.25
CA THR A 68 8.60 -5.12 -0.82
C THR A 68 9.60 -4.48 -1.76
N THR A 69 9.15 -3.63 -2.69
CA THR A 69 10.03 -2.89 -3.60
C THR A 69 10.99 -1.99 -2.82
N ARG A 70 10.52 -1.26 -1.81
CA ARG A 70 11.39 -0.41 -0.97
C ARG A 70 12.49 -1.23 -0.28
N GLN A 71 12.17 -2.40 0.25
CA GLN A 71 13.16 -3.29 0.87
C GLN A 71 14.15 -3.85 -0.15
N LEU A 72 13.68 -4.24 -1.34
CA LEU A 72 14.54 -4.72 -2.42
C LEU A 72 15.50 -3.64 -2.90
N GLN A 73 15.01 -2.40 -3.07
CA GLN A 73 15.83 -1.25 -3.43
C GLN A 73 16.89 -0.98 -2.35
N ALA A 74 16.50 -0.99 -1.06
CA ALA A 74 17.41 -0.77 0.05
C ALA A 74 18.47 -1.89 0.22
N GLY A 75 18.14 -3.13 -0.17
CA GLY A 75 19.05 -4.28 -0.15
C GLY A 75 19.98 -4.37 -1.38
N SER A 76 19.71 -3.61 -2.44
CA SER A 76 20.44 -3.69 -3.72
C SER A 76 21.91 -3.24 -3.59
N SER A 77 22.80 -3.91 -4.32
CA SER A 77 24.21 -3.48 -4.48
C SER A 77 24.39 -2.35 -5.48
N ASP A 78 23.42 -2.11 -6.34
CA ASP A 78 23.54 -1.17 -7.44
C ASP A 78 23.40 0.28 -6.93
N PRO A 79 24.43 1.13 -7.13
CA PRO A 79 24.42 2.53 -6.70
C PRO A 79 23.22 3.33 -7.19
N SER A 80 22.64 2.95 -8.33
CA SER A 80 21.49 3.62 -8.95
C SER A 80 20.26 3.64 -8.04
N TYR A 81 20.11 2.62 -7.18
CA TYR A 81 19.01 2.50 -6.22
C TYR A 81 19.24 3.29 -4.91
N HIS A 82 20.44 3.83 -4.71
CA HIS A 82 20.82 4.64 -3.55
C HIS A 82 20.82 6.14 -3.85
N HIS A 83 20.41 6.57 -5.05
CA HIS A 83 20.30 7.98 -5.39
C HIS A 83 19.09 8.62 -4.68
N HIS A 84 19.36 9.36 -3.60
CA HIS A 84 18.40 10.27 -3.00
C HIS A 84 18.16 11.45 -3.96
N TRP A 85 16.96 11.48 -4.58
CA TRP A 85 16.51 12.57 -5.45
C TRP A 85 16.35 13.93 -4.73
N TRP A 86 16.39 13.95 -3.39
CA TRP A 86 16.22 15.13 -2.53
C TRP A 86 17.46 16.05 -2.43
N GLY A 87 18.36 16.02 -3.42
CA GLY A 87 19.66 16.71 -3.38
C GLY A 87 20.03 17.47 -4.65
N ARG A 88 19.06 17.86 -5.47
CA ARG A 88 19.25 18.83 -6.56
C ARG A 88 18.24 19.95 -6.48
#